data_AF-A0A4P7R1V1-F1
#
_entry.id   AF-A0A4P7R1V1-F1
#
_cell.length_a   1.000
_cell.length_b   1.000
_cell.length_c   1.000
_cell.angle_alpha   90.00
_cell.angle_beta   90.00
_cell.angle_gamma   90.00
#
_symmetry.space_group_name_H-M   'P 1'
#
loop_
_entity.id
_entity.type
_entity.pdbx_description
1 polymer ?
#
loop_
_entity_poly.entity_id
_entity_poly.type
_entity_poly.pdbx_seq_one_letter_code
_entity_poly.pdbx_strand_id
1 'polypeptide(L)'
;MTFDPKLLLLGAASLVLACSPEAGTASGNSTAAVATPAAEPSETVAPEPMTPPAAPASAGKVALSGSADAEAIAQIKTAAAGEQMTKVQITSAQSFGLSVDGQRVASIVTGEASLSNGTPGCFAAIVQDGKVSLVPTIGQGEYEAESCDKPTAVGVLSSSGDMVRIGAVFGAFSPNATVSEPIVLNWSRSTGALSIDAAGSSKASQDGAQTIAAMRSAVQ
;
A
#
# COMPACT_ATOMS: atom_id res chain seq x y z
N MET A 1 -31.39 43.68 11.78
CA MET A 1 -32.45 42.67 11.68
C MET A 1 -31.85 41.38 12.22
N THR A 2 -31.86 41.22 13.55
CA THR A 2 -32.77 40.33 14.32
C THR A 2 -32.42 38.85 14.18
N PHE A 3 -31.88 38.31 15.27
CA PHE A 3 -31.66 36.91 15.59
C PHE A 3 -32.98 36.12 15.63
N ASP A 4 -32.93 34.83 15.27
CA ASP A 4 -33.90 33.84 15.79
C ASP A 4 -33.27 32.44 15.96
N PRO A 5 -33.01 32.00 17.21
CA PRO A 5 -32.71 30.62 17.56
C PRO A 5 -33.77 30.02 18.50
N LYS A 6 -34.44 28.94 18.09
CA LYS A 6 -35.28 28.02 18.90
C LYS A 6 -35.72 26.89 17.96
N LEU A 7 -35.63 25.60 18.26
CA LEU A 7 -36.27 24.84 19.35
C LEU A 7 -35.65 23.41 19.29
N LEU A 8 -34.99 22.87 20.32
CA LEU A 8 -35.48 22.21 21.56
C LEU A 8 -35.99 20.75 21.39
N LEU A 9 -35.55 19.92 22.35
CA LEU A 9 -36.05 18.62 22.86
C LEU A 9 -35.38 17.34 22.31
N LEU A 10 -34.54 16.65 23.10
CA LEU A 10 -34.79 15.80 24.29
C LEU A 10 -35.29 14.39 23.93
N GLY A 11 -34.47 13.39 24.26
CA GLY A 11 -34.85 11.98 24.33
C GLY A 11 -33.78 11.18 25.06
N ALA A 12 -33.96 11.00 26.37
CA ALA A 12 -33.18 10.11 27.23
C ALA A 12 -34.09 9.02 27.80
N ALA A 13 -33.64 7.75 27.77
CA ALA A 13 -33.97 6.63 28.67
C ALA A 13 -33.29 5.37 28.08
N SER A 14 -32.34 4.65 28.70
CA SER A 14 -32.24 4.00 30.02
C SER A 14 -32.74 2.54 30.05
N LEU A 15 -31.85 1.65 30.53
CA LEU A 15 -32.07 0.39 31.30
C LEU A 15 -32.52 -0.87 30.47
N VAL A 16 -32.17 -2.14 30.73
CA VAL A 16 -31.51 -2.88 31.83
C VAL A 16 -31.17 -4.34 31.41
N LEU A 17 -30.20 -4.93 32.16
CA LEU A 17 -29.76 -6.34 32.41
C LEU A 17 -30.54 -7.56 31.85
N ALA A 18 -29.83 -8.68 31.57
CA ALA A 18 -29.73 -9.83 32.51
C ALA A 18 -28.94 -11.07 31.98
N CYS A 19 -28.36 -11.80 32.95
CA CYS A 19 -27.58 -13.05 33.00
C CYS A 19 -28.18 -14.29 32.28
N SER A 20 -27.38 -15.10 31.56
CA SER A 20 -26.60 -16.30 31.96
C SER A 20 -27.39 -17.64 31.86
N PRO A 21 -26.82 -18.83 32.18
CA PRO A 21 -26.56 -19.90 31.20
C PRO A 21 -27.34 -21.20 31.50
N GLU A 22 -27.31 -22.18 30.59
CA GLU A 22 -27.68 -23.57 30.95
C GLU A 22 -26.64 -24.58 30.44
N ALA A 23 -26.14 -25.34 31.41
CA ALA A 23 -25.37 -26.56 31.26
C ALA A 23 -26.32 -27.76 31.34
N GLY A 24 -26.02 -28.83 30.59
CA GLY A 24 -26.76 -30.08 30.67
C GLY A 24 -25.92 -31.27 30.18
N THR A 25 -25.34 -31.97 31.16
CA THR A 25 -24.76 -33.33 31.18
C THR A 25 -25.69 -34.40 30.54
N ALA A 26 -25.34 -35.63 30.14
CA ALA A 26 -24.38 -36.63 30.62
C ALA A 26 -24.24 -37.75 29.54
N SER A 27 -23.04 -38.32 29.33
CA SER A 27 -22.57 -39.65 29.79
C SER A 27 -23.24 -40.91 29.19
N GLY A 28 -22.42 -41.75 28.56
CA GLY A 28 -22.76 -43.12 28.18
C GLY A 28 -21.58 -43.87 27.54
N ASN A 29 -20.76 -44.52 28.37
CA ASN A 29 -19.66 -45.43 28.01
C ASN A 29 -20.16 -46.69 27.27
N SER A 30 -19.39 -47.22 26.29
CA SER A 30 -19.00 -48.64 26.22
C SER A 30 -18.06 -48.96 25.03
N THR A 31 -16.82 -49.28 25.41
CA THR A 31 -15.89 -50.32 24.92
C THR A 31 -15.94 -50.89 23.50
N ALA A 32 -14.75 -50.81 22.89
CA ALA A 32 -13.96 -51.86 22.22
C ALA A 32 -14.29 -52.25 20.76
N ALA A 33 -13.33 -51.96 19.87
CA ALA A 33 -12.59 -53.01 19.13
C ALA A 33 -11.39 -52.39 18.39
N VAL A 34 -10.24 -53.07 18.52
CA VAL A 34 -8.99 -52.82 17.80
C VAL A 34 -9.12 -53.38 16.39
N ALA A 35 -8.76 -52.59 15.37
CA ALA A 35 -8.35 -53.10 14.06
C ALA A 35 -7.41 -52.10 13.38
N THR A 36 -6.21 -52.54 13.05
CA THR A 36 -5.21 -51.88 12.20
C THR A 36 -4.69 -52.95 11.23
N PRO A 37 -4.16 -52.63 10.05
CA PRO A 37 -4.63 -51.73 8.99
C PRO A 37 -4.85 -52.51 7.66
N ALA A 38 -5.50 -51.91 6.67
CA ALA A 38 -5.40 -52.37 5.28
C ALA A 38 -4.62 -51.32 4.49
N ALA A 39 -3.48 -51.74 3.94
CA ALA A 39 -2.66 -50.97 3.01
C ALA A 39 -3.24 -51.04 1.59
N GLU A 40 -2.93 -50.00 0.81
CA GLU A 40 -2.79 -49.89 -0.66
C GLU A 40 -3.53 -48.65 -1.23
N PRO A 41 -3.07 -48.01 -2.33
CA PRO A 41 -1.72 -47.93 -2.90
C PRO A 41 -1.23 -46.46 -3.03
N SER A 42 0.09 -46.27 -3.07
CA SER A 42 0.72 -44.97 -3.33
C SER A 42 0.49 -44.52 -4.77
N GLU A 43 -0.26 -43.43 -4.96
CA GLU A 43 -0.22 -42.66 -6.20
C GLU A 43 1.15 -41.99 -6.34
N THR A 44 1.84 -42.34 -7.42
CA THR A 44 3.06 -41.67 -7.86
C THR A 44 2.66 -40.31 -8.44
N VAL A 45 2.76 -39.27 -7.62
CA VAL A 45 2.66 -37.87 -8.09
C VAL A 45 3.91 -37.58 -8.90
N ALA A 46 3.75 -37.32 -10.19
CA ALA A 46 4.81 -36.83 -11.05
C ALA A 46 5.35 -35.50 -10.49
N PRO A 47 6.68 -35.29 -10.42
CA PRO A 47 7.22 -34.03 -9.92
C PRO A 47 6.82 -32.89 -10.86
N GLU A 48 6.18 -31.87 -10.31
CA GLU A 48 5.95 -30.60 -11.01
C GLU A 48 7.30 -30.04 -11.51
N PRO A 49 7.34 -29.44 -12.72
CA PRO A 49 8.54 -28.81 -13.22
C PRO A 49 8.96 -27.69 -12.28
N MET A 50 10.10 -27.89 -11.61
CA MET A 50 10.72 -26.89 -10.74
C MET A 50 10.93 -25.62 -11.56
N THR A 51 10.14 -24.59 -11.25
CA THR A 51 10.35 -23.25 -11.78
C THR A 51 11.71 -22.78 -11.23
N PRO A 52 12.65 -22.30 -12.08
CA PRO A 52 13.93 -21.81 -11.59
C PRO A 52 13.72 -20.72 -10.54
N PRO A 53 14.48 -20.72 -9.43
CA PRO A 53 14.41 -19.66 -8.44
C PRO A 53 14.70 -18.31 -9.10
N ALA A 54 13.87 -17.31 -8.78
CA ALA A 54 14.07 -15.94 -9.21
C ALA A 54 15.52 -15.51 -8.93
N ALA A 55 16.18 -14.94 -9.93
CA ALA A 55 17.55 -14.47 -9.78
C ALA A 55 17.66 -13.51 -8.58
N PRO A 56 18.70 -13.62 -7.74
CA PRO A 56 18.85 -12.75 -6.58
C PRO A 56 18.93 -11.29 -7.06
N ALA A 57 18.15 -10.41 -6.44
CA ALA A 57 18.21 -8.99 -6.72
C ALA A 57 19.64 -8.47 -6.55
N SER A 58 20.18 -7.81 -7.58
CA SER A 58 21.56 -7.29 -7.60
C SER A 58 21.87 -6.47 -6.34
N ALA A 59 23.01 -6.68 -5.67
CA ALA A 59 23.38 -5.90 -4.48
C ALA A 59 23.71 -4.41 -4.75
N GLY A 60 23.61 -3.97 -6.01
CA GLY A 60 23.94 -2.60 -6.43
C GLY A 60 23.04 -1.51 -5.82
N LYS A 61 23.58 -0.30 -5.76
CA LYS A 61 22.88 0.86 -5.19
C LYS A 61 21.83 1.35 -6.17
N VAL A 62 20.62 1.61 -5.66
CA VAL A 62 19.52 2.16 -6.46
C VAL A 62 19.65 3.68 -6.52
N ALA A 63 19.38 4.23 -7.70
CA ALA A 63 19.26 5.65 -7.96
C ALA A 63 18.06 5.94 -8.88
N LEU A 64 17.55 7.17 -8.80
CA LEU A 64 16.64 7.67 -9.82
C LEU A 64 17.42 7.91 -11.12
N SER A 65 16.81 7.60 -12.27
CA SER A 65 17.40 7.72 -13.60
C SER A 65 16.37 8.34 -14.55
N GLY A 66 16.61 9.58 -15.00
CA GLY A 66 15.76 10.28 -15.98
C GLY A 66 14.26 10.24 -15.68
N SER A 67 13.43 10.59 -16.66
CA SER A 67 11.98 10.43 -16.53
C SER A 67 11.57 8.96 -16.66
N ALA A 68 10.45 8.58 -16.03
CA ALA A 68 9.77 7.34 -16.36
C ALA A 68 9.47 7.29 -17.87
N ASP A 69 9.62 6.11 -18.47
CA ASP A 69 9.34 5.92 -19.90
C ASP A 69 7.85 5.87 -20.20
N ALA A 70 7.50 6.15 -21.46
CA ALA A 70 6.12 6.22 -21.92
C ALA A 70 5.39 4.87 -21.84
N GLU A 71 6.13 3.76 -21.95
CA GLU A 71 5.57 2.41 -21.84
C GLU A 71 5.12 2.13 -20.41
N ALA A 72 5.96 2.40 -19.41
CA ALA A 72 5.60 2.30 -18.00
C ALA A 72 4.37 3.16 -17.66
N ILE A 73 4.33 4.40 -18.16
CA ILE A 73 3.17 5.29 -17.99
C ILE A 73 1.89 4.68 -18.59
N ALA A 74 1.98 4.09 -19.79
CA ALA A 74 0.84 3.44 -20.42
C ALA A 74 0.36 2.21 -19.63
N GLN A 75 1.29 1.38 -19.15
CA GLN A 75 0.96 0.20 -18.33
C GLN A 75 0.25 0.59 -17.03
N ILE A 76 0.70 1.66 -16.38
CA ILE A 76 0.05 2.18 -15.16
C ILE A 76 -1.35 2.68 -15.44
N LYS A 77 -1.59 3.39 -16.55
CA LYS A 77 -2.96 3.82 -16.89
C LYS A 77 -3.90 2.63 -17.09
N THR A 78 -3.41 1.55 -17.71
CA THR A 78 -4.17 0.30 -17.83
C THR A 78 -4.43 -0.35 -16.47
N ALA A 79 -3.40 -0.45 -15.61
CA ALA A 79 -3.54 -1.02 -14.27
C ALA A 79 -4.51 -0.22 -13.39
N ALA A 80 -4.38 1.11 -13.39
CA ALA A 80 -5.27 2.01 -12.65
C ALA A 80 -6.73 1.87 -13.11
N ALA A 81 -6.98 1.73 -14.42
CA ALA A 81 -8.32 1.44 -14.93
C ALA A 81 -8.85 0.08 -14.46
N GLY A 82 -7.99 -0.94 -14.36
CA GLY A 82 -8.31 -2.24 -13.79
C GLY A 82 -8.70 -2.18 -12.30
N GLU A 83 -8.12 -1.24 -11.56
CA GLU A 83 -8.48 -0.90 -10.17
C GLU A 83 -9.66 0.08 -10.06
N GLN A 84 -10.36 0.35 -11.18
CA GLN A 84 -11.51 1.26 -11.25
C GLN A 84 -11.16 2.72 -10.89
N MET A 85 -9.88 3.09 -10.95
CA MET A 85 -9.47 4.48 -10.85
C MET A 85 -9.81 5.23 -12.13
N THR A 86 -10.26 6.47 -11.98
CA THR A 86 -10.62 7.35 -13.10
C THR A 86 -9.86 8.66 -13.01
N LYS A 87 -9.89 9.47 -14.09
CA LYS A 87 -9.18 10.76 -14.16
C LYS A 87 -7.69 10.66 -13.77
N VAL A 88 -7.04 9.57 -14.16
CA VAL A 88 -5.63 9.31 -13.83
C VAL A 88 -4.75 10.34 -14.53
N GLN A 89 -4.05 11.15 -13.73
CA GLN A 89 -3.05 12.11 -14.20
C GLN A 89 -1.69 11.77 -13.60
N ILE A 90 -0.69 11.69 -14.47
CA ILE A 90 0.67 11.29 -14.10
C ILE A 90 1.51 12.55 -13.88
N THR A 91 2.13 12.65 -12.72
CA THR A 91 3.05 13.74 -12.40
C THR A 91 4.42 13.38 -12.94
N SER A 92 4.64 13.66 -14.22
CA SER A 92 5.88 13.31 -14.92
C SER A 92 7.14 13.90 -14.28
N ALA A 93 7.02 15.08 -13.66
CA ALA A 93 8.12 15.72 -12.93
C ALA A 93 8.53 14.95 -11.65
N GLN A 94 7.67 14.05 -11.15
CA GLN A 94 7.88 13.21 -9.97
C GLN A 94 7.78 11.72 -10.32
N SER A 95 8.08 11.38 -11.57
CA SER A 95 8.08 10.01 -12.08
C SER A 95 9.40 9.72 -12.79
N PHE A 96 10.10 8.68 -12.36
CA PHE A 96 11.50 8.46 -12.70
C PHE A 96 11.75 7.00 -13.07
N GLY A 97 12.75 6.76 -13.92
CA GLY A 97 13.34 5.43 -13.98
C GLY A 97 14.10 5.12 -12.69
N LEU A 98 14.25 3.86 -12.36
CA LEU A 98 15.10 3.36 -11.28
C LEU A 98 16.24 2.57 -11.89
N SER A 99 17.47 2.91 -11.52
CA SER A 99 18.68 2.25 -11.99
C SER A 99 19.45 1.60 -10.86
N VAL A 100 20.02 0.42 -11.14
CA VAL A 100 21.01 -0.26 -10.32
C VAL A 100 22.33 -0.22 -11.08
N ASP A 101 23.36 0.37 -10.47
CA ASP A 101 24.70 0.53 -11.07
C ASP A 101 24.67 1.14 -12.49
N GLY A 102 23.75 2.08 -12.71
CA GLY A 102 23.58 2.80 -13.97
C GLY A 102 22.67 2.09 -15.00
N GLN A 103 22.32 0.82 -14.79
CA GLN A 103 21.36 0.11 -15.63
C GLN A 103 19.95 0.32 -15.10
N ARG A 104 19.02 0.79 -15.95
CA ARG A 104 17.60 0.89 -15.59
C ARG A 104 17.00 -0.50 -15.37
N VAL A 105 16.28 -0.65 -14.26
CA VAL A 105 15.65 -1.91 -13.83
C VAL A 105 14.14 -1.80 -13.58
N ALA A 106 13.63 -0.59 -13.32
CA ALA A 106 12.22 -0.33 -13.07
C ALA A 106 11.89 1.14 -13.34
N SER A 107 10.62 1.51 -13.19
CA SER A 107 10.15 2.91 -13.18
C SER A 107 9.23 3.13 -11.98
N ILE A 108 9.49 4.19 -11.20
CA ILE A 108 8.57 4.71 -10.18
C ILE A 108 7.74 5.82 -10.80
N VAL A 109 6.43 5.74 -10.65
CA VAL A 109 5.50 6.71 -11.21
C VAL A 109 4.54 7.15 -10.12
N THR A 110 4.31 8.46 -10.06
CA THR A 110 3.35 9.05 -9.12
C THR A 110 2.34 9.89 -9.86
N GLY A 111 1.18 10.03 -9.25
CA GLY A 111 0.10 10.79 -9.85
C GLY A 111 -1.09 10.95 -8.93
N GLU A 112 -2.13 11.49 -9.53
CA GLU A 112 -3.44 11.73 -8.94
C GLU A 112 -4.51 10.98 -9.74
N ALA A 113 -5.57 10.56 -9.07
CA ALA A 113 -6.72 9.91 -9.68
C ALA A 113 -7.96 10.15 -8.82
N SER A 114 -9.14 9.95 -9.41
CA SER A 114 -10.31 9.60 -8.64
C SER A 114 -10.23 8.10 -8.32
N LEU A 115 -10.12 7.75 -7.05
CA LEU A 115 -10.04 6.37 -6.57
C LEU A 115 -11.37 5.62 -6.81
N SER A 116 -11.41 4.32 -6.52
CA SER A 116 -12.57 3.46 -6.81
C SER A 116 -13.86 3.89 -6.09
N ASN A 117 -13.75 4.59 -4.97
CA ASN A 117 -14.86 5.20 -4.23
C ASN A 117 -15.25 6.61 -4.74
N GLY A 118 -14.58 7.12 -5.77
CA GLY A 118 -14.77 8.46 -6.32
C GLY A 118 -13.97 9.57 -5.61
N THR A 119 -13.27 9.27 -4.51
CA THR A 119 -12.47 10.24 -3.77
C THR A 119 -11.25 10.70 -4.59
N PRO A 120 -10.95 12.01 -4.66
CA PRO A 120 -9.70 12.50 -5.21
C PRO A 120 -8.51 12.01 -4.36
N GLY A 121 -7.64 11.19 -4.95
CA GLY A 121 -6.53 10.57 -4.27
C GLY A 121 -5.23 10.61 -5.06
N CYS A 122 -4.14 10.34 -4.36
CA CYS A 122 -2.80 10.22 -4.95
C CYS A 122 -2.43 8.75 -5.01
N PHE A 123 -1.52 8.38 -5.90
CA PHE A 123 -0.96 7.03 -5.95
C PHE A 123 0.54 7.05 -6.26
N ALA A 124 1.19 5.93 -5.94
CA ALA A 124 2.51 5.58 -6.42
C ALA A 124 2.47 4.18 -7.05
N ALA A 125 3.26 3.97 -8.10
CA ALA A 125 3.32 2.69 -8.79
C ALA A 125 4.74 2.38 -9.24
N ILE A 126 5.13 1.11 -9.12
CA ILE A 126 6.34 0.57 -9.74
C ILE A 126 5.94 -0.21 -10.99
N VAL A 127 6.70 0.01 -12.06
CA VAL A 127 6.72 -0.87 -13.22
C VAL A 127 8.07 -1.57 -13.28
N GLN A 128 8.05 -2.90 -13.27
CA GLN A 128 9.24 -3.74 -13.35
C GLN A 128 8.92 -4.97 -14.21
N ASP A 129 9.73 -5.23 -15.23
CA ASP A 129 9.58 -6.38 -16.13
C ASP A 129 8.16 -6.53 -16.71
N GLY A 130 7.53 -5.39 -17.07
CA GLY A 130 6.17 -5.32 -17.60
C GLY A 130 5.05 -5.56 -16.57
N LYS A 131 5.39 -5.73 -15.29
CA LYS A 131 4.44 -5.88 -14.19
C LYS A 131 4.27 -4.54 -13.48
N VAL A 132 3.02 -4.24 -13.13
CA VAL A 132 2.66 -3.04 -12.37
C VAL A 132 2.31 -3.42 -10.94
N SER A 133 2.93 -2.74 -9.98
CA SER A 133 2.49 -2.74 -8.59
C SER A 133 2.08 -1.31 -8.22
N LEU A 134 0.76 -1.10 -8.11
CA LEU A 134 0.15 0.20 -7.86
C LEU A 134 -0.37 0.25 -6.43
N VAL A 135 -0.16 1.39 -5.77
CA VAL A 135 -0.55 1.61 -4.38
C VAL A 135 -1.24 2.98 -4.27
N PRO A 136 -2.54 3.01 -3.97
CA PRO A 136 -3.21 4.24 -3.53
C PRO A 136 -2.58 4.78 -2.24
N THR A 137 -2.49 6.09 -2.11
CA THR A 137 -1.88 6.77 -0.96
C THR A 137 -2.89 7.73 -0.31
N ILE A 138 -2.81 9.03 -0.61
CA ILE A 138 -3.76 10.04 -0.11
C ILE A 138 -5.17 9.74 -0.64
N GLY A 139 -6.19 9.90 0.20
CA GLY A 139 -7.60 9.64 -0.12
C GLY A 139 -8.07 8.21 0.14
N GLN A 140 -7.23 7.36 0.74
CA GLN A 140 -7.59 5.98 1.09
C GLN A 140 -6.89 5.49 2.37
N GLY A 141 -7.58 4.62 3.12
CA GLY A 141 -7.05 3.98 4.32
C GLY A 141 -6.72 5.02 5.39
N GLU A 142 -5.52 4.94 5.96
CA GLU A 142 -5.06 5.88 7.00
C GLU A 142 -4.98 7.35 6.53
N TYR A 143 -5.02 7.59 5.21
CA TYR A 143 -4.96 8.92 4.60
C TYR A 143 -6.29 9.34 3.95
N GLU A 144 -7.40 8.71 4.33
CA GLU A 144 -8.72 8.97 3.73
C GLU A 144 -9.31 10.34 4.07
N ALA A 145 -8.84 10.95 5.17
CA ALA A 145 -9.31 12.26 5.63
C ALA A 145 -8.83 13.43 4.76
N GLU A 146 -7.93 13.16 3.81
CA GLU A 146 -7.24 14.15 3.00
C GLU A 146 -7.53 13.95 1.52
N SER A 147 -7.65 15.06 0.80
CA SER A 147 -7.75 15.03 -0.66
C SER A 147 -6.39 15.31 -1.28
N CYS A 148 -6.02 14.53 -2.28
CA CYS A 148 -4.78 14.74 -3.03
C CYS A 148 -4.79 16.10 -3.75
N ASP A 149 -3.70 16.88 -3.62
CA ASP A 149 -3.36 17.97 -4.55
C ASP A 149 -2.52 17.40 -5.69
N LYS A 150 -1.30 16.96 -5.39
CA LYS A 150 -0.35 16.35 -6.34
C LYS A 150 0.90 15.81 -5.64
N PRO A 151 1.64 14.88 -6.27
CA PRO A 151 3.04 14.60 -5.93
C PRO A 151 3.94 15.83 -6.08
N THR A 152 4.78 16.09 -5.08
CA THR A 152 5.70 17.25 -5.04
C THR A 152 7.17 16.87 -5.00
N ALA A 153 7.49 15.69 -4.46
CA ALA A 153 8.86 15.16 -4.44
C ALA A 153 8.84 13.63 -4.43
N VAL A 154 9.78 12.99 -5.15
CA VAL A 154 10.06 11.55 -5.03
C VAL A 154 11.56 11.33 -4.95
N GLY A 155 12.01 10.36 -4.14
CA GLY A 155 13.41 10.01 -4.06
C GLY A 155 13.72 8.76 -3.27
N VAL A 156 14.89 8.18 -3.52
CA VAL A 156 15.37 7.02 -2.78
C VAL A 156 15.83 7.46 -1.38
N LEU A 157 15.31 6.79 -0.36
CA LEU A 157 15.66 7.00 1.05
C LEU A 157 16.79 6.06 1.47
N SER A 158 16.64 4.78 1.16
CA SER A 158 17.66 3.75 1.35
C SER A 158 17.52 2.67 0.27
N SER A 159 18.63 1.99 -0.04
CA SER A 159 18.68 1.00 -1.13
C SER A 159 19.59 -0.18 -0.80
N SER A 160 19.54 -0.66 0.45
CA SER A 160 20.36 -1.78 0.91
C SER A 160 19.61 -3.10 0.77
N GLY A 161 20.17 -4.06 0.03
CA GLY A 161 19.56 -5.38 -0.14
C GLY A 161 18.29 -5.33 -1.01
N ASP A 162 17.46 -6.37 -0.95
CA ASP A 162 16.27 -6.49 -1.82
C ASP A 162 15.27 -5.35 -1.65
N MET A 163 15.12 -4.86 -0.42
CA MET A 163 14.16 -3.82 -0.07
C MET A 163 14.75 -2.42 -0.24
N VAL A 164 14.11 -1.65 -1.11
CA VAL A 164 14.41 -0.23 -1.34
C VAL A 164 13.31 0.61 -0.71
N ARG A 165 13.69 1.58 0.11
CA ARG A 165 12.76 2.58 0.63
C ARG A 165 12.76 3.79 -0.28
N ILE A 166 11.59 4.13 -0.80
CA ILE A 166 11.36 5.29 -1.64
C ILE A 166 10.46 6.25 -0.86
N GLY A 167 10.82 7.52 -0.82
CA GLY A 167 9.99 8.57 -0.25
C GLY A 167 9.23 9.28 -1.36
N ALA A 168 7.96 9.54 -1.11
CA ALA A 168 7.14 10.44 -1.90
C ALA A 168 6.53 11.50 -0.97
N VAL A 169 6.57 12.77 -1.36
CA VAL A 169 5.87 13.84 -0.66
C VAL A 169 4.71 14.27 -1.53
N PHE A 170 3.50 14.26 -0.98
CA PHE A 170 2.29 14.70 -1.66
C PHE A 170 1.81 16.00 -1.04
N GLY A 171 1.41 16.96 -1.87
CA GLY A 171 0.53 18.02 -1.42
C GLY A 171 -0.84 17.42 -1.17
N ALA A 172 -1.47 17.79 -0.06
CA ALA A 172 -2.81 17.36 0.27
C ALA A 172 -3.63 18.51 0.87
N PHE A 173 -4.94 18.40 0.75
CA PHE A 173 -5.91 19.31 1.33
C PHE A 173 -6.63 18.62 2.48
N SER A 174 -6.59 19.26 3.64
CA SER A 174 -7.50 19.00 4.75
C SER A 174 -8.54 20.13 4.80
N PRO A 175 -9.68 19.96 5.52
CA PRO A 175 -10.68 21.02 5.65
C PRO A 175 -10.15 22.36 6.18
N ASN A 176 -9.00 22.35 6.87
CA ASN A 176 -8.45 23.51 7.58
C ASN A 176 -7.11 24.01 7.04
N ALA A 177 -6.43 23.24 6.17
CA ALA A 177 -5.08 23.57 5.71
C ALA A 177 -4.68 22.80 4.45
N THR A 178 -3.78 23.39 3.67
CA THR A 178 -2.93 22.64 2.74
C THR A 178 -1.75 22.07 3.53
N VAL A 179 -1.55 20.77 3.43
CA VAL A 179 -0.52 20.02 4.13
C VAL A 179 0.40 19.31 3.13
N SER A 180 1.54 18.83 3.61
CA SER A 180 2.49 18.03 2.83
C SER A 180 2.67 16.71 3.53
N GLU A 181 2.26 15.64 2.87
CA GLU A 181 2.22 14.30 3.45
C GLU A 181 3.39 13.46 2.92
N PRO A 182 4.34 13.10 3.79
CA PRO A 182 5.42 12.20 3.44
C PRO A 182 4.97 10.73 3.54
N ILE A 183 5.04 10.02 2.42
CA ILE A 183 4.75 8.58 2.33
C ILE A 183 6.06 7.85 2.03
N VAL A 184 6.40 6.90 2.90
CA VAL A 184 7.49 5.96 2.68
C VAL A 184 6.93 4.70 2.04
N LEU A 185 7.55 4.30 0.94
CA LEU A 185 7.20 3.13 0.15
C LEU A 185 8.33 2.10 0.23
N ASN A 186 7.93 0.84 0.31
CA ASN A 186 8.78 -0.33 0.30
C ASN A 186 8.68 -1.01 -1.07
N TRP A 187 9.76 -1.00 -1.84
CA TRP A 187 9.87 -1.74 -3.10
C TRP A 187 10.80 -2.95 -2.95
N SER A 188 10.27 -4.14 -3.20
CA SER A 188 11.07 -5.38 -3.30
C SER A 188 11.54 -5.55 -4.74
N ARG A 189 12.86 -5.56 -4.94
CA ARG A 189 13.47 -5.69 -6.28
C ARG A 189 13.29 -7.08 -6.87
N SER A 190 13.24 -8.10 -6.04
CA SER A 190 13.08 -9.50 -6.45
C SER A 190 11.66 -9.81 -6.93
N THR A 191 10.66 -9.17 -6.34
CA THR A 191 9.24 -9.45 -6.65
C THR A 191 8.58 -8.35 -7.49
N GLY A 192 9.16 -7.15 -7.53
CA GLY A 192 8.53 -5.95 -8.08
C GLY A 192 7.41 -5.38 -7.22
N ALA A 193 7.17 -5.93 -6.03
CA ALA A 193 6.08 -5.51 -5.15
C ALA A 193 6.38 -4.14 -4.51
N LEU A 194 5.38 -3.27 -4.52
CA LEU A 194 5.35 -1.98 -3.84
C LEU A 194 4.34 -2.04 -2.68
N SER A 195 4.69 -1.47 -1.55
CA SER A 195 3.80 -1.35 -0.39
C SER A 195 4.09 -0.07 0.41
N ILE A 196 3.15 0.38 1.22
CA ILE A 196 3.38 1.51 2.14
C ILE A 196 4.12 1.01 3.38
N ASP A 197 5.19 1.70 3.75
CA ASP A 197 5.82 1.59 5.05
C ASP A 197 5.09 2.52 6.04
N ALA A 198 4.07 1.99 6.71
CA ALA A 198 3.24 2.78 7.61
C ALA A 198 4.06 3.39 8.77
N ALA A 199 4.99 2.63 9.34
CA ALA A 199 5.83 3.13 10.44
C ALA A 199 6.77 4.24 9.97
N GLY A 200 7.41 4.08 8.81
CA GLY A 200 8.26 5.10 8.21
C GLY A 200 7.49 6.36 7.82
N SER A 201 6.29 6.21 7.26
CA SER A 201 5.43 7.33 6.87
C SER A 201 4.99 8.13 8.10
N SER A 202 4.49 7.46 9.14
CA SER A 202 4.10 8.09 10.41
C SER A 202 5.27 8.81 11.08
N LYS A 203 6.46 8.19 11.10
CA LYS A 203 7.69 8.81 11.62
C LYS A 203 8.04 10.09 10.85
N ALA A 204 8.02 10.03 9.52
CA ALA A 204 8.32 11.17 8.67
C ALA A 204 7.30 12.32 8.85
N SER A 205 6.02 11.99 8.97
CA SER A 205 4.95 12.97 9.20
C SER A 205 5.09 13.63 10.58
N GLN A 206 5.32 12.85 11.65
CA GLN A 206 5.54 13.38 13.01
C GLN A 206 6.77 14.28 13.11
N ASP A 207 7.82 13.98 12.36
CA ASP A 207 9.03 14.81 12.29
C ASP A 207 8.86 16.04 11.36
N GLY A 208 7.69 16.21 10.74
CA GLY A 208 7.39 17.33 9.83
C GLY A 208 8.18 17.29 8.52
N ALA A 209 8.51 16.10 8.01
CA ALA A 209 9.35 15.96 6.84
C ALA A 209 8.61 16.36 5.54
N GLN A 210 8.98 17.52 4.98
CA GLN A 210 8.40 18.03 3.73
C GLN A 210 9.30 17.83 2.50
N THR A 211 10.47 17.21 2.67
CA THR A 211 11.44 16.97 1.59
C THR A 211 12.03 15.58 1.69
N ILE A 212 12.52 15.02 0.58
CA ILE A 212 13.22 13.72 0.58
C ILE A 212 14.44 13.72 1.51
N ALA A 213 15.15 14.84 1.63
CA ALA A 213 16.27 14.97 2.55
C ALA A 213 15.81 14.86 4.01
N ALA A 214 14.73 15.56 4.39
CA ALA A 214 14.14 15.46 5.72
C ALA A 214 13.59 14.05 5.99
N MET A 215 12.94 13.43 5.00
CA MET A 215 12.45 12.04 5.13
C MET A 215 13.61 11.08 5.40
N ARG A 216 14.73 11.21 4.70
CA ARG A 216 15.93 10.41 4.99
C ARG A 216 16.38 10.60 6.43
N SER A 217 16.43 11.83 6.94
CA SER A 217 16.80 12.07 8.33
C SER A 217 15.81 11.46 9.34
N ALA A 218 14.51 11.44 9.01
CA ALA A 218 13.47 10.96 9.91
C ALA A 218 13.43 9.42 10.05
N VAL A 219 13.71 8.68 8.97
CA VAL A 219 13.42 7.23 8.88
C VAL A 219 14.65 6.33 8.80
N GLN A 220 15.84 6.90 8.97
CA GLN A 220 17.11 6.18 9.11
C GLN A 220 17.26 5.52 10.49
#